data_AF-A0A348Z0E1-F1
#
_entry.id   AF-A0A348Z0E1-F1
#
_cell.length_a   1.000
_cell.length_b   1.000
_cell.length_c   1.000
_cell.angle_alpha   90.00
_cell.angle_beta   90.00
_cell.angle_gamma   90.00
#
_symmetry.space_group_name_H-M   'P 1'
#
loop_
_entity.id
_entity.type
_entity.pdbx_description
1 polymer ?
#
loop_
_entity_poly.entity_id
_entity_poly.type
_entity_poly.pdbx_seq_one_letter_code
_entity_poly.pdbx_strand_id
1 'polypeptide(L)' 'MNYRVVNKNNNKYIEFVSDLRKLSSEQDVLDYISKCMENDIYTIILHSNVLSEDFFNLKTGLAGMALQKFI' A
#
# COMPACT_ATOMS: atom_id res chain seq x y z
N MET A 1 5.03 5.80 -8.77
CA MET A 1 3.91 5.14 -8.06
C MET A 1 2.68 6.01 -8.27
N ASN A 2 1.65 5.53 -8.97
CA ASN A 2 0.47 6.35 -9.22
C ASN A 2 -0.57 6.08 -8.14
N TYR A 3 -1.06 7.14 -7.52
CA TYR A 3 -2.08 7.10 -6.49
C TYR A 3 -3.06 8.25 -6.69
N ARG A 4 -4.23 8.13 -6.08
CA ARG A 4 -5.20 9.21 -5.97
C ARG A 4 -5.70 9.35 -4.55
N VAL A 5 -5.95 10.59 -4.14
CA VAL A 5 -6.66 10.90 -2.90
C VAL A 5 -8.15 10.79 -3.17
N VAL A 6 -8.85 9.99 -2.38
CA VAL A 6 -10.29 9.80 -2.51
C VAL A 6 -10.99 10.25 -1.23
N ASN A 7 -12.07 11.01 -1.41
CA ASN A 7 -12.99 11.40 -0.34
C ASN A 7 -14.36 10.76 -0.63
N LYS A 8 -14.79 9.83 0.20
CA LYS A 8 -16.08 9.13 0.03
C LYS A 8 -16.69 8.83 1.40
N ASN A 9 -17.97 9.19 1.58
CA ASN A 9 -18.72 8.93 2.81
C ASN A 9 -18.00 9.42 4.09
N ASN A 10 -17.46 10.65 4.07
CA ASN A 10 -16.61 11.21 5.14
C ASN A 10 -15.28 10.48 5.41
N ASN A 11 -14.91 9.47 4.61
CA ASN A 11 -13.61 8.82 4.70
C ASN A 11 -12.66 9.38 3.64
N LYS A 12 -11.44 9.71 4.07
CA LYS A 12 -10.33 10.14 3.21
C LYS A 12 -9.30 9.02 3.16
N TYR A 13 -8.96 8.55 1.96
CA TYR A 13 -7.97 7.49 1.78
C TYR A 13 -7.11 7.71 0.53
N ILE A 14 -5.92 7.15 0.53
CA ILE A 14 -5.08 7.05 -0.67
C ILE A 14 -5.35 5.71 -1.34
N GLU A 15 -5.63 5.74 -2.64
CA GLU A 15 -5.83 4.55 -3.45
C GLU A 15 -4.68 4.39 -4.45
N PHE A 16 -3.98 3.26 -4.39
CA PHE A 16 -2.91 2.92 -5.33
C PHE A 16 -3.46 2.01 -6.44
N VAL A 17 -3.26 2.40 -7.69
CA VAL A 17 -3.92 1.81 -8.87
C VAL A 17 -2.96 1.35 -9.98
N SER A 18 -1.65 1.32 -9.72
CA SER A 18 -0.63 1.11 -10.76
C SER A 18 0.07 -0.24 -10.69
N ASP A 19 0.10 -0.95 -11.82
CA ASP A 19 0.78 -2.26 -11.96
C ASP A 19 2.29 -2.14 -12.20
N LEU A 20 2.79 -0.93 -12.46
CA LEU A 20 4.19 -0.70 -12.83
C LEU A 20 5.15 -0.94 -11.66
N ARG A 21 4.69 -0.75 -10.42
CA ARG A 21 5.47 -1.00 -9.22
C ARG A 21 4.62 -1.74 -8.22
N LYS A 22 5.02 -2.98 -7.93
CA LYS A 22 4.33 -3.85 -6.96
C LYS A 22 4.94 -3.70 -5.57
N LEU A 23 4.14 -3.89 -4.53
CA LEU A 23 4.61 -4.10 -3.17
C LEU A 23 5.35 -5.44 -3.12
N SER A 24 6.67 -5.39 -3.10
CA SER A 24 7.55 -6.56 -3.18
C SER A 24 8.65 -6.59 -2.13
N SER A 25 8.80 -5.50 -1.36
CA SER A 25 9.85 -5.31 -0.37
C SER A 25 9.38 -4.43 0.78
N GLU A 26 10.16 -4.37 1.86
CA GLU A 26 9.91 -3.44 2.97
C GLU A 26 9.99 -1.99 2.52
N GLN A 27 10.93 -1.65 1.63
CA GLN A 27 11.06 -0.30 1.11
C GLN A 27 9.81 0.14 0.34
N ASP A 28 9.17 -0.75 -0.42
CA ASP A 28 7.92 -0.42 -1.09
C ASP A 28 6.83 -0.05 -0.08
N VAL A 29 6.72 -0.81 1.03
CA VAL A 29 5.76 -0.52 2.13
C VAL A 29 6.03 0.87 2.74
N LEU A 30 7.29 1.19 3.03
CA LEU A 30 7.68 2.50 3.55
C LEU A 30 7.39 3.64 2.57
N ASP A 31 7.55 3.40 1.27
CA ASP A 31 7.20 4.37 0.23
C ASP A 31 5.68 4.62 0.18
N TYR A 32 4.86 3.58 0.33
CA TYR A 32 3.39 3.71 0.44
C TYR A 32 3.00 4.56 1.67
N ILE A 33 3.59 4.26 2.84
CA ILE A 33 3.35 4.99 4.09
C ILE A 33 3.80 6.46 3.97
N SER A 34 4.94 6.71 3.33
CA SER A 34 5.45 8.08 3.13
C SER A 34 4.46 8.93 2.33
N LYS A 35 3.80 8.36 1.31
CA LYS A 35 2.74 9.06 0.55
C LYS A 35 1.50 9.35 1.37
N CYS A 36 1.12 8.44 2.25
CA CYS A 36 0.06 8.67 3.24
C CYS A 36 0.39 9.88 4.13
N MET A 37 1.59 9.92 4.69
CA MET A 37 2.05 11.01 5.55
C MET A 37 2.14 12.36 4.82
N GLU A 38 2.68 12.38 3.58
CA GLU A 38 2.75 13.59 2.74
C GLU A 38 1.39 14.26 2.49
N ASN A 39 0.30 13.47 2.49
CA ASN A 39 -1.06 13.96 2.20
C ASN A 39 -1.92 14.17 3.45
N ASP A 40 -1.37 13.90 4.64
CA ASP A 40 -2.11 13.81 5.91
C ASP A 40 -3.34 12.90 5.77
N ILE A 41 -3.07 11.65 5.39
CA ILE A 41 -4.07 10.59 5.20
C ILE A 41 -3.49 9.30 5.75
N TYR A 42 -4.14 8.68 6.73
CA TYR A 42 -3.65 7.47 7.39
C TYR A 42 -4.42 6.21 6.97
N THR A 43 -5.14 6.28 5.85
CA THR A 43 -5.90 5.16 5.31
C THR A 43 -5.50 4.91 3.86
N ILE A 44 -5.19 3.66 3.55
CA ILE A 44 -4.70 3.23 2.25
C ILE A 44 -5.58 2.12 1.68
N ILE A 45 -5.84 2.16 0.38
CA ILE A 45 -6.44 1.06 -0.38
C ILE A 45 -5.41 0.59 -1.40
N LEU A 46 -5.06 -0.69 -1.31
CA LEU A 46 -4.18 -1.40 -2.23
C LEU A 46 -5.02 -2.42 -3.00
N HIS A 47 -5.09 -2.28 -4.32
CA HIS A 47 -5.69 -3.29 -5.19
C HIS A 47 -4.75 -4.49 -5.37
N SER A 48 -5.28 -5.67 -5.65
CA SER A 48 -4.46 -6.90 -5.75
C SER A 48 -3.36 -6.81 -6.80
N ASN A 49 -3.58 -6.05 -7.87
CA ASN A 49 -2.65 -5.83 -8.96
C ASN A 49 -1.40 -5.01 -8.55
N VAL A 50 -1.49 -4.23 -7.46
CA VAL A 50 -0.35 -3.51 -6.87
C VAL A 50 0.44 -4.36 -5.88
N LEU A 51 -0.02 -5.58 -5.56
CA LEU A 51 0.67 -6.52 -4.68
C LEU A 51 1.45 -7.54 -5.51
N SER A 52 2.67 -7.89 -5.09
CA SER A 52 3.41 -8.97 -5.73
C SER A 52 2.76 -10.33 -5.44
N GLU A 53 3.05 -11.34 -6.26
CA GLU A 53 2.59 -12.71 -5.99
C GLU A 53 3.11 -13.25 -4.64
N ASP A 54 4.32 -12.82 -4.26
CA ASP A 54 4.93 -13.14 -2.97
C ASP A 54 4.13 -12.64 -1.78
N PHE A 55 3.32 -11.59 -1.95
CA PHE A 55 2.42 -11.11 -0.89
C PHE A 55 1.36 -12.16 -0.55
N PHE A 56 0.86 -12.89 -1.56
CA PHE A 56 -0.13 -13.95 -1.36
C PHE A 56 0.52 -15.27 -0.91
N ASN A 57 1.80 -15.48 -1.21
CA ASN A 57 2.56 -16.61 -0.71
C ASN A 57 3.11 -16.33 0.70
N LEU A 58 2.35 -16.67 1.74
CA LEU A 58 2.70 -16.39 3.13
C LEU A 58 4.06 -16.96 3.59
N LYS A 59 4.59 -17.98 2.91
CA LYS A 59 5.92 -18.55 3.21
C LYS A 59 7.07 -17.58 2.95
N THR A 60 6.85 -16.56 2.11
CA THR A 60 7.85 -15.51 1.82
C THR A 60 8.03 -14.56 3.00
N GLY A 61 7.05 -14.49 3.91
CA GLY A 61 7.02 -13.51 5.00
C GLY A 61 6.69 -12.08 4.56
N LEU A 62 6.49 -11.82 3.26
CA LEU A 62 6.28 -10.47 2.73
C LEU A 62 5.01 -9.81 3.31
N ALA A 63 3.89 -10.52 3.33
CA ALA A 63 2.64 -10.02 3.90
C ALA A 63 2.78 -9.71 5.40
N GLY A 64 3.44 -10.60 6.15
CA GLY A 64 3.65 -10.41 7.59
C GLY A 64 4.54 -9.19 7.88
N MET A 65 5.61 -9.02 7.11
CA MET A 65 6.48 -7.84 7.20
C MET A 65 5.71 -6.55 6.86
N ALA A 66 4.93 -6.55 5.77
CA ALA A 66 4.15 -5.39 5.36
C ALA A 66 3.10 -4.98 6.40
N LEU A 67 2.32 -5.94 6.90
CA LEU A 67 1.27 -5.69 7.90
C LEU A 67 1.85 -5.11 9.19
N GLN A 68 3.03 -5.55 9.65
CA GLN A 68 3.68 -5.01 10.84
C GLN A 68 4.05 -3.53 10.72
N LYS A 69 4.25 -3.00 9.51
CA LYS A 69 4.55 -1.58 9.29
C LYS A 69 3.31 -0.70 9.18
N PHE A 70 2.15 -1.30 8.90
CA PHE A 70 0.87 -0.60 8.81
C PHE A 70 0.14 -0.45 10.17
N ILE A 71 0.67 -1.06 11.24
CA ILE A 71 0.16 -0.96 12.62
C ILE A 71 0.64 0.33 13.29
#